data_AF-A0A543DWW4-F1
#
_entry.id   AF-A0A543DWW4-F1
#
_cell.length_a   1.000
_cell.length_b   1.000
_cell.length_c   1.000
_cell.angle_alpha   90.00
_cell.angle_beta   90.00
_cell.angle_gamma   90.00
#
_symmetry.space_group_name_H-M   'P 1'
#
loop_
_entity.id
_entity.type
_entity.pdbx_description
1 polymer ?
#
loop_
_entity_poly.entity_id
_entity_poly.type
_entity_poly.pdbx_seq_one_letter_code
_entity_poly.pdbx_strand_id
1 'polypeptide(L)'
;MRRTRWVVLGGSFLAYMFDAMEIILLSLALPAIREDLQLGAAEAGLLATATLLGIGLSSLLAGYVSDNFGRRTALIASLVTFGVFTAALAVVPSFELFLLLRFVAGFGLGGVWGVVSAYVVETWPSESRGRAAAFVLSSFPVGGVVAAVLSGVFLPDWRTMFLVAGAGVVLPLLVVVAFFPESKAWVDAKAADPGGRVSITEIFAPQVRRRTIIATLVAGLALTGWWGGSTWLPTYLATERGIPTATVAVFMTVLNLGMFVGYNVFGLIADRIGRRSAIILSLLGVAVTLPLYALTSNQTALLWFGPLFAFFAAFTGLFGSYIGELFPTRIRTTGAGFCFNVGRGVSAFAPFGLAALATVTGLSGGLLVCAAFFAAAGLLTFLLPRTDRPAAREVPAAVRPATT
;
A
#
# COMPACT_ATOMS: atom_id res chain seq x y z
N MET A 1 -10.16 4.54 -26.00
CA MET A 1 -9.16 5.08 -25.04
C MET A 1 -9.80 5.89 -23.90
N ARG A 2 -10.66 6.90 -24.14
CA ARG A 2 -11.24 7.73 -23.05
C ARG A 2 -12.11 6.94 -22.06
N ARG A 3 -12.99 6.05 -22.54
CA ARG A 3 -13.83 5.16 -21.69
C ARG A 3 -12.99 4.18 -20.85
N THR A 4 -11.96 3.60 -21.47
CA THR A 4 -11.03 2.64 -20.84
C THR A 4 -10.33 3.22 -19.61
N ARG A 5 -9.89 4.49 -19.68
CA ARG A 5 -9.19 5.15 -18.56
C ARG A 5 -10.02 5.24 -17.29
N TRP A 6 -11.30 5.54 -17.43
CA TRP A 6 -12.23 5.64 -16.30
C TRP A 6 -12.63 4.29 -15.73
N VAL A 7 -12.77 3.28 -16.59
CA VAL A 7 -12.99 1.89 -16.17
C VAL A 7 -11.79 1.39 -15.35
N VAL A 8 -10.57 1.60 -15.84
CA VAL A 8 -9.34 1.20 -15.12
C VAL A 8 -9.25 1.96 -13.80
N LEU A 9 -9.57 3.26 -13.78
CA LEU A 9 -9.55 4.07 -12.55
C LEU A 9 -10.53 3.52 -11.50
N GLY A 10 -11.81 3.37 -11.86
CA GLY A 10 -12.85 2.90 -10.93
C GLY A 10 -12.64 1.44 -10.51
N GLY A 11 -12.28 0.56 -11.44
CA GLY A 11 -12.01 -0.85 -11.13
C GLY A 11 -10.77 -1.03 -10.26
N SER A 12 -9.72 -0.22 -10.48
CA SER A 12 -8.52 -0.25 -9.64
C SER A 12 -8.78 0.32 -8.25
N PHE A 13 -9.60 1.38 -8.15
CA PHE A 13 -10.05 1.93 -6.87
C PHE A 13 -10.79 0.84 -6.08
N LEU A 14 -11.72 0.14 -6.71
CA LEU A 14 -12.49 -0.95 -6.09
C LEU A 14 -11.58 -2.11 -5.68
N ALA A 15 -10.68 -2.56 -6.55
CA ALA A 15 -9.74 -3.64 -6.24
C ALA A 15 -8.85 -3.31 -5.03
N TYR A 16 -8.30 -2.10 -4.98
CA TYR A 16 -7.44 -1.66 -3.88
C TYR A 16 -8.22 -1.35 -2.60
N MET A 17 -9.51 -0.98 -2.70
CA MET A 17 -10.40 -0.82 -1.56
C MET A 17 -10.61 -2.18 -0.86
N PHE A 18 -10.83 -3.25 -1.63
CA PHE A 18 -10.96 -4.60 -1.10
C PHE A 18 -9.65 -5.12 -0.48
N ASP A 19 -8.50 -4.83 -1.09
CA ASP A 19 -7.17 -5.10 -0.50
C ASP A 19 -7.03 -4.44 0.89
N ALA A 20 -7.35 -3.15 0.99
CA ALA A 20 -7.27 -2.41 2.25
C ALA A 20 -8.26 -2.91 3.30
N MET A 21 -9.50 -3.20 2.88
CA MET A 21 -10.55 -3.74 3.74
C MET A 21 -10.11 -5.06 4.39
N GLU A 22 -9.58 -6.00 3.61
CA GLU A 22 -9.10 -7.31 4.09
C GLU A 22 -8.05 -7.16 5.20
N ILE A 23 -7.07 -6.29 4.95
CA ILE A 23 -5.94 -6.09 5.85
C ILE A 23 -6.40 -5.53 7.20
N ILE A 24 -7.40 -4.64 7.17
CA ILE A 24 -7.96 -4.01 8.38
C ILE A 24 -8.93 -4.96 9.11
N LEU A 25 -9.68 -5.79 8.39
CA LEU A 25 -10.63 -6.74 8.98
C LEU A 25 -9.98 -7.67 10.01
N LEU A 26 -8.76 -8.17 9.76
CA LEU A 26 -8.07 -9.02 10.75
C LEU A 26 -7.87 -8.29 12.08
N SER A 27 -7.41 -7.05 12.05
CA SER A 27 -7.15 -6.28 13.27
C SER A 27 -8.42 -6.06 14.08
N LEU A 28 -9.56 -5.86 13.42
CA LEU A 28 -10.87 -5.68 14.07
C LEU A 28 -11.46 -7.00 14.59
N ALA A 29 -11.26 -8.11 13.87
CA ALA A 29 -11.76 -9.43 14.23
C ALA A 29 -10.95 -10.13 15.33
N LEU A 30 -9.71 -9.69 15.56
CA LEU A 30 -8.74 -10.40 16.38
C LEU A 30 -9.24 -10.76 17.79
N PRO A 31 -9.97 -9.90 18.52
CA PRO A 31 -10.54 -10.27 19.82
C PRO A 31 -11.49 -11.48 19.74
N ALA A 32 -12.42 -11.49 18.78
CA ALA A 32 -13.39 -12.58 18.60
C ALA A 32 -12.72 -13.88 18.13
N ILE A 33 -11.71 -13.78 17.25
CA ILE A 33 -10.91 -14.94 16.82
C ILE A 33 -10.18 -15.57 18.02
N ARG A 34 -9.60 -14.74 18.89
CA ARG A 34 -8.87 -15.22 20.08
C ARG A 34 -9.79 -15.95 21.05
N GLU A 35 -11.02 -15.48 21.20
CA GLU A 35 -12.02 -16.14 22.04
C GLU A 35 -12.45 -17.49 21.44
N ASP A 36 -12.79 -17.53 20.15
CA ASP A 36 -13.24 -18.75 19.44
C ASP A 36 -12.15 -19.83 19.37
N LEU A 37 -10.93 -19.45 19.01
CA LEU A 37 -9.81 -20.38 18.83
C LEU A 37 -8.91 -20.49 20.07
N GLN A 38 -9.28 -19.85 21.18
CA GLN A 38 -8.53 -19.85 22.45
C GLN A 38 -7.07 -19.42 22.29
N LEU A 39 -6.81 -18.42 21.46
CA LEU A 39 -5.46 -17.99 21.11
C LEU A 39 -4.83 -17.04 22.14
N GLY A 40 -3.57 -17.30 22.46
CA GLY A 40 -2.70 -16.38 23.18
C GLY A 40 -2.42 -15.10 22.38
N ALA A 41 -1.91 -14.07 23.06
CA ALA A 41 -1.54 -12.81 22.42
C ALA A 41 -0.43 -12.99 21.36
N ALA A 42 0.51 -13.92 21.61
CA ALA A 42 1.60 -14.22 20.67
C ALA A 42 1.08 -14.84 19.37
N GLU A 43 0.17 -15.82 19.45
CA GLU A 43 -0.46 -16.48 18.30
C GLU A 43 -1.29 -15.48 17.47
N ALA A 44 -2.08 -14.64 18.13
CA ALA A 44 -2.82 -13.58 17.48
C ALA A 44 -1.90 -12.60 16.71
N GLY A 45 -0.76 -12.25 17.31
CA GLY A 45 0.28 -11.44 16.65
C GLY A 45 0.90 -12.15 15.44
N LEU A 46 1.10 -13.47 15.49
CA LEU A 46 1.62 -14.26 14.37
C LEU A 46 0.69 -14.24 13.15
N LEU A 47 -0.63 -14.21 13.33
CA LEU A 47 -1.59 -14.09 12.21
C LEU A 47 -1.40 -12.79 11.41
N ALA A 48 -1.18 -11.66 12.11
CA ALA A 48 -0.90 -10.38 11.47
C ALA A 48 0.45 -10.40 10.76
N THR A 49 1.48 -10.92 11.42
CA THR A 49 2.83 -11.06 10.85
C THR A 49 2.85 -11.94 9.61
N ALA A 50 2.18 -13.10 9.64
CA ALA A 50 2.12 -14.03 8.51
C ALA A 50 1.56 -13.35 7.25
N THR A 51 0.51 -12.55 7.40
CA THR A 51 -0.09 -11.79 6.30
C THR A 51 0.90 -10.80 5.70
N LEU A 52 1.58 -10.03 6.55
CA LEU A 52 2.54 -9.01 6.10
C LEU A 52 3.80 -9.62 5.48
N LEU A 53 4.25 -10.79 5.98
CA LEU A 53 5.32 -11.56 5.34
C LEU A 53 4.90 -12.06 3.96
N GLY A 54 3.69 -12.60 3.83
CA GLY A 54 3.12 -12.97 2.53
C GLY A 54 3.09 -11.78 1.56
N ILE A 55 2.63 -10.61 2.03
CA ILE A 55 2.63 -9.36 1.26
C ILE A 55 4.05 -8.96 0.84
N GLY A 56 5.02 -9.03 1.75
CA GLY A 56 6.41 -8.68 1.45
C GLY A 56 7.02 -9.57 0.36
N LEU A 57 6.82 -10.88 0.47
CA LEU A 57 7.33 -11.87 -0.47
C LEU A 57 6.57 -11.89 -1.80
N SER A 58 5.31 -11.47 -1.81
CA SER A 58 4.45 -11.44 -3.01
C SER A 58 5.06 -10.68 -4.18
N SER A 59 5.83 -9.63 -3.90
CA SER A 59 6.25 -8.64 -4.89
C SER A 59 7.14 -9.21 -5.99
N LEU A 60 7.92 -10.22 -5.65
CA LEU A 60 8.77 -10.94 -6.58
C LEU A 60 7.91 -11.70 -7.60
N LEU A 61 6.94 -12.46 -7.12
CA LEU A 61 6.08 -13.29 -7.96
C LEU A 61 5.03 -12.46 -8.71
N ALA A 62 4.31 -11.57 -8.02
CA ALA A 62 3.28 -10.75 -8.64
C ALA A 62 3.87 -9.77 -9.67
N GLY A 63 5.04 -9.18 -9.36
CA GLY A 63 5.80 -8.36 -10.31
C GLY A 63 6.23 -9.15 -11.53
N TYR A 64 6.82 -10.34 -11.31
CA TYR A 64 7.20 -11.25 -12.38
C TYR A 64 6.01 -11.65 -13.27
N VAL A 65 4.88 -12.01 -12.66
CA VAL A 65 3.66 -12.39 -13.40
C VAL A 65 3.15 -11.19 -14.22
N SER A 66 3.12 -10.00 -13.62
CA SER A 66 2.66 -8.77 -14.29
C SER A 66 3.52 -8.38 -15.49
N ASP A 67 4.84 -8.47 -15.35
CA ASP A 67 5.76 -8.06 -16.40
C ASP A 67 5.91 -9.13 -17.51
N ASN A 68 5.70 -10.41 -17.21
CA ASN A 68 5.86 -11.50 -18.19
C ASN A 68 4.55 -12.01 -18.82
N PHE A 69 3.44 -11.99 -18.08
CA PHE A 69 2.15 -12.58 -18.50
C PHE A 69 1.01 -11.56 -18.59
N GLY A 70 1.31 -10.28 -18.35
CA GLY A 70 0.36 -9.18 -18.48
C GLY A 70 -0.23 -8.74 -17.16
N ARG A 71 -0.65 -7.48 -17.14
CA ARG A 71 -1.07 -6.76 -15.94
C ARG A 71 -2.45 -7.26 -15.55
N ARG A 72 -3.28 -7.59 -16.55
CA ARG A 72 -4.63 -8.15 -16.34
C ARG A 72 -4.54 -9.48 -15.61
N THR A 73 -3.66 -10.35 -16.11
CA THR A 73 -3.45 -11.70 -15.58
C THR A 73 -2.96 -11.63 -14.13
N ALA A 74 -1.99 -10.76 -13.85
CA ALA A 74 -1.49 -10.57 -12.49
C ALA A 74 -2.55 -10.05 -11.53
N LEU A 75 -3.36 -9.07 -11.94
CA LEU A 75 -4.43 -8.53 -11.09
C LEU A 75 -5.51 -9.58 -10.80
N ILE A 76 -5.92 -10.36 -11.80
CA ILE A 76 -6.87 -11.47 -11.64
C ILE A 76 -6.30 -12.51 -10.67
N ALA A 77 -5.05 -12.94 -10.87
CA ALA A 77 -4.39 -13.92 -10.01
C ALA A 77 -4.33 -13.44 -8.55
N SER A 78 -3.99 -12.16 -8.32
CA SER A 78 -4.01 -11.54 -7.00
C SER A 78 -5.40 -11.57 -6.37
N LEU A 79 -6.42 -11.06 -7.08
CA LEU A 79 -7.81 -10.98 -6.58
C LEU A 79 -8.37 -12.37 -6.24
N VAL A 80 -8.18 -13.35 -7.13
CA VAL A 80 -8.62 -14.73 -6.89
C VAL A 80 -7.91 -15.32 -5.68
N THR A 81 -6.58 -15.14 -5.59
CA THR A 81 -5.78 -15.69 -4.49
C THR A 81 -6.28 -15.16 -3.16
N PHE A 82 -6.27 -13.85 -2.92
CA PHE A 82 -6.68 -13.37 -1.61
C PHE A 82 -8.18 -13.55 -1.38
N GLY A 83 -9.05 -13.37 -2.39
CA GLY A 83 -10.49 -13.55 -2.22
C GLY A 83 -10.87 -14.97 -1.78
N VAL A 84 -10.31 -15.99 -2.43
CA VAL A 84 -10.56 -17.41 -2.06
C VAL A 84 -10.00 -17.71 -0.67
N PHE A 85 -8.75 -17.33 -0.40
CA PHE A 85 -8.11 -17.66 0.88
C PHE A 85 -8.70 -16.88 2.06
N THR A 86 -9.15 -15.65 1.85
CA THR A 86 -9.91 -14.87 2.84
C THR A 86 -11.28 -15.52 3.10
N ALA A 87 -12.01 -15.96 2.08
CA ALA A 87 -13.29 -16.65 2.27
C ALA A 87 -13.12 -18.00 2.98
N ALA A 88 -12.04 -18.72 2.68
CA ALA A 88 -11.72 -20.01 3.31
C ALA A 88 -11.45 -19.90 4.82
N LEU A 89 -11.13 -18.71 5.34
CA LEU A 89 -10.99 -18.47 6.79
C LEU A 89 -12.29 -18.77 7.55
N ALA A 90 -13.46 -18.71 6.89
CA ALA A 90 -14.73 -18.99 7.55
C ALA A 90 -14.80 -20.40 8.15
N VAL A 91 -14.10 -21.37 7.55
CA VAL A 91 -14.20 -22.80 7.90
C VAL A 91 -12.94 -23.35 8.57
N VAL A 92 -11.99 -22.50 8.97
CA VAL A 92 -10.74 -22.98 9.59
C VAL A 92 -10.98 -23.55 10.99
N PRO A 93 -10.52 -24.78 11.27
CA PRO A 93 -10.71 -25.42 12.57
C PRO A 93 -9.52 -25.25 13.53
N SER A 94 -8.35 -24.82 13.02
CA SER A 94 -7.13 -24.70 13.83
C SER A 94 -6.32 -23.45 13.49
N PHE A 95 -5.45 -23.07 14.43
CA PHE A 95 -4.54 -21.94 14.32
C PHE A 95 -3.56 -22.07 13.15
N GLU A 96 -2.97 -23.25 12.95
CA GLU A 96 -1.95 -23.49 11.92
C GLU A 96 -2.50 -23.31 10.52
N LEU A 97 -3.72 -23.82 10.28
CA LEU A 97 -4.39 -23.62 9.00
C LEU A 97 -4.73 -22.14 8.81
N PHE A 98 -5.24 -21.46 9.85
CA PHE A 98 -5.49 -20.01 9.78
C PHE A 98 -4.21 -19.26 9.39
N LEU A 99 -3.09 -19.54 10.07
CA LEU A 99 -1.80 -18.92 9.83
C LEU A 99 -1.32 -19.13 8.39
N LEU A 100 -1.44 -20.37 7.87
CA LEU A 100 -1.09 -20.70 6.49
C LEU A 100 -1.96 -19.95 5.49
N LEU A 101 -3.29 -19.96 5.66
CA LEU A 101 -4.20 -19.27 4.74
C LEU A 101 -3.98 -17.75 4.76
N ARG A 102 -3.64 -17.16 5.92
CA ARG A 102 -3.27 -15.73 6.01
C ARG A 102 -1.97 -15.42 5.28
N PHE A 103 -0.96 -16.27 5.42
CA PHE A 103 0.29 -16.13 4.67
C PHE A 103 0.04 -16.17 3.15
N VAL A 104 -0.77 -17.13 2.66
CA VAL A 104 -1.10 -17.26 1.24
C VAL A 104 -2.01 -16.13 0.74
N ALA A 105 -2.99 -15.69 1.53
CA ALA A 105 -3.79 -14.50 1.22
C ALA A 105 -2.89 -13.26 1.07
N GLY A 106 -1.86 -13.14 1.93
CA GLY A 106 -0.82 -12.12 1.83
C GLY A 106 -0.14 -12.07 0.46
N PHE A 107 0.10 -13.22 -0.18
CA PHE A 107 0.64 -13.25 -1.55
C PHE A 107 -0.29 -12.58 -2.57
N GLY A 108 -1.60 -12.80 -2.45
CA GLY A 108 -2.58 -12.15 -3.31
C GLY A 108 -2.62 -10.64 -3.11
N LEU A 109 -2.70 -10.21 -1.85
CA LEU A 109 -2.81 -8.80 -1.43
C LEU A 109 -1.62 -7.97 -1.92
N GLY A 110 -0.38 -8.42 -1.67
CA GLY A 110 0.78 -7.61 -2.00
C GLY A 110 0.98 -7.37 -3.50
N GLY A 111 0.45 -8.24 -4.37
CA GLY A 111 0.45 -8.03 -5.82
C GLY A 111 -0.44 -6.87 -6.29
N VAL A 112 -1.54 -6.59 -5.58
CA VAL A 112 -2.56 -5.62 -6.01
C VAL A 112 -1.96 -4.23 -6.17
N TRP A 113 -1.22 -3.74 -5.18
CA TRP A 113 -0.66 -2.38 -5.20
C TRP A 113 0.24 -2.14 -6.42
N GLY A 114 1.17 -3.06 -6.69
CA GLY A 114 2.13 -2.92 -7.79
C GLY A 114 1.45 -2.95 -9.15
N VAL A 115 0.51 -3.89 -9.34
CA VAL A 115 -0.20 -4.07 -10.61
C VAL A 115 -1.17 -2.92 -10.86
N VAL A 116 -1.96 -2.52 -9.86
CA VAL A 116 -2.87 -1.37 -9.93
C VAL A 116 -2.11 -0.09 -10.26
N SER A 117 -0.98 0.14 -9.57
CA SER A 117 -0.15 1.30 -9.81
C SER A 117 0.34 1.35 -11.27
N ALA A 118 0.88 0.24 -11.78
CA ALA A 118 1.33 0.14 -13.16
C ALA A 118 0.18 0.38 -14.15
N TYR A 119 -0.98 -0.24 -13.92
CA TYR A 119 -2.17 -0.07 -14.76
C TYR A 119 -2.60 1.38 -14.90
N VAL A 120 -2.68 2.10 -13.77
CA VAL A 120 -3.11 3.50 -13.76
C VAL A 120 -2.07 4.37 -14.47
N VAL A 121 -0.78 4.18 -14.17
CA VAL A 121 0.34 4.93 -14.78
C VAL A 121 0.42 4.74 -16.29
N GLU A 122 0.21 3.52 -16.78
CA GLU A 122 0.31 3.18 -18.21
C GLU A 122 -0.96 3.57 -19.00
N THR A 123 -2.10 3.70 -18.31
CA THR A 123 -3.38 4.04 -18.94
C THR A 123 -3.60 5.55 -19.03
N TRP A 124 -3.05 6.32 -18.08
CA TRP A 124 -3.24 7.77 -17.97
C TRP A 124 -2.09 8.61 -18.58
N PRO A 125 -2.39 9.80 -19.14
CA PRO A 125 -1.38 10.73 -19.63
C PRO A 125 -0.36 11.14 -18.56
N SER A 126 0.85 11.53 -18.99
CA SER A 126 1.95 12.00 -18.12
C SER A 126 1.56 13.11 -17.15
N GLU A 127 0.62 13.96 -17.55
CA GLU A 127 0.18 15.15 -16.84
C GLU A 127 -0.85 14.84 -15.75
N SER A 128 -1.45 13.65 -15.76
CA SER A 128 -2.57 13.28 -14.87
C SER A 128 -2.43 11.92 -14.21
N ARG A 129 -1.45 11.10 -14.61
CA ARG A 129 -1.20 9.78 -14.01
C ARG A 129 -0.93 9.85 -12.51
N GLY A 130 -0.29 10.91 -12.02
CA GLY A 130 -0.01 11.12 -10.59
C GLY A 130 -1.31 11.28 -9.80
N ARG A 131 -2.20 12.18 -10.26
CA ARG A 131 -3.55 12.35 -9.70
C ARG A 131 -4.38 11.08 -9.75
N ALA A 132 -4.35 10.38 -10.89
CA ALA A 132 -5.10 9.14 -11.05
C ALA A 132 -4.62 8.06 -10.07
N ALA A 133 -3.30 7.87 -9.94
CA ALA A 133 -2.72 6.91 -8.99
C ALA A 133 -3.05 7.28 -7.55
N ALA A 134 -2.93 8.56 -7.19
CA ALA A 134 -3.25 9.04 -5.85
C ALA A 134 -4.73 8.87 -5.51
N PHE A 135 -5.65 9.15 -6.45
CA PHE A 135 -7.08 8.89 -6.27
C PHE A 135 -7.38 7.41 -6.05
N VAL A 136 -6.78 6.52 -6.86
CA VAL A 136 -6.98 5.07 -6.69
C VAL A 136 -6.46 4.59 -5.34
N LEU A 137 -5.27 5.03 -4.94
CA LEU A 137 -4.67 4.64 -3.66
C LEU A 137 -5.37 5.30 -2.46
N SER A 138 -6.13 6.39 -2.67
CA SER A 138 -7.02 6.96 -1.66
C SER A 138 -8.19 6.05 -1.29
N SER A 139 -8.40 4.92 -1.99
CA SER A 139 -9.38 3.92 -1.59
C SER A 139 -8.98 3.14 -0.33
N PHE A 140 -7.73 3.23 0.14
CA PHE A 140 -7.28 2.57 1.37
C PHE A 140 -8.08 2.99 2.62
N PRO A 141 -8.21 4.29 2.98
CA PRO A 141 -9.09 4.72 4.07
C PRO A 141 -10.55 4.32 3.86
N VAL A 142 -11.03 4.30 2.61
CA VAL A 142 -12.40 3.86 2.30
C VAL A 142 -12.57 2.37 2.62
N GLY A 143 -11.60 1.53 2.28
CA GLY A 143 -11.57 0.12 2.65
C GLY A 143 -11.61 -0.09 4.16
N GLY A 144 -10.93 0.77 4.93
CA GLY A 144 -11.01 0.77 6.40
C GLY A 144 -12.41 1.08 6.95
N VAL A 145 -13.12 2.03 6.34
CA VAL A 145 -14.52 2.32 6.69
C VAL A 145 -15.42 1.13 6.37
N VAL A 146 -15.26 0.51 5.20
CA VAL A 146 -16.02 -0.69 4.84
C VAL A 146 -15.73 -1.84 5.80
N ALA A 147 -14.47 -2.05 6.19
CA ALA A 147 -14.07 -3.04 7.19
C ALA A 147 -14.76 -2.79 8.54
N ALA A 148 -14.78 -1.54 9.01
CA ALA A 148 -15.44 -1.17 10.26
C ALA A 148 -16.96 -1.43 10.22
N VAL A 149 -17.62 -1.12 9.10
CA VAL A 149 -19.05 -1.40 8.91
C VAL A 149 -19.32 -2.91 8.94
N LEU A 150 -18.54 -3.71 8.21
CA LEU A 150 -18.67 -5.17 8.23
C LEU A 150 -18.42 -5.72 9.64
N SER A 151 -17.39 -5.25 10.34
CA SER A 151 -17.14 -5.64 11.73
C SER A 151 -18.30 -5.31 12.67
N GLY A 152 -18.91 -4.13 12.53
CA GLY A 152 -20.08 -3.77 13.34
C GLY A 152 -21.34 -4.59 13.05
N VAL A 153 -21.48 -5.12 11.82
CA VAL A 153 -22.63 -5.95 11.42
C VAL A 153 -22.46 -7.41 11.82
N PHE A 154 -21.26 -7.96 11.66
CA PHE A 154 -21.03 -9.40 11.77
C PHE A 154 -20.40 -9.84 13.09
N LEU A 155 -19.58 -9.02 13.77
CA LEU A 155 -18.94 -9.47 15.01
C LEU A 155 -19.97 -9.70 16.12
N PRO A 156 -19.84 -10.78 16.93
CA PRO A 156 -18.66 -11.64 17.06
C PRO A 156 -18.53 -12.78 16.02
N ASP A 157 -19.48 -12.96 15.09
CA ASP A 157 -19.40 -13.95 14.01
C ASP A 157 -18.38 -13.54 12.93
N TRP A 158 -17.11 -13.68 13.27
CA TRP A 158 -15.99 -13.37 12.38
C TRP A 158 -15.94 -14.32 11.17
N ARG A 159 -16.45 -15.54 11.28
CA ARG A 159 -16.41 -16.53 10.19
C ARG A 159 -17.25 -16.09 9.02
N THR A 160 -18.51 -15.71 9.27
CA THR A 160 -19.38 -15.15 8.24
C THR A 160 -18.83 -13.82 7.71
N MET A 161 -18.22 -13.00 8.56
CA MET A 161 -17.58 -11.75 8.14
C MET A 161 -16.49 -11.98 7.08
N PHE A 162 -15.56 -12.92 7.32
CA PHE A 162 -14.50 -13.25 6.36
C PHE A 162 -15.03 -13.95 5.10
N LEU A 163 -16.08 -14.77 5.22
CA LEU A 163 -16.78 -15.34 4.07
C LEU A 163 -17.33 -14.24 3.15
N VAL A 164 -18.07 -13.29 3.71
CA VAL A 164 -18.68 -12.17 2.97
C VAL A 164 -17.61 -11.27 2.36
N ALA A 165 -16.56 -10.94 3.13
CA ALA A 165 -15.45 -10.13 2.65
C ALA A 165 -14.70 -10.79 1.48
N GLY A 166 -14.35 -12.07 1.61
CA GLY A 166 -13.65 -12.84 0.58
C GLY A 166 -14.52 -13.08 -0.65
N ALA A 167 -15.78 -13.46 -0.48
CA ALA A 167 -16.74 -13.62 -1.59
C ALA A 167 -17.01 -12.28 -2.31
N GLY A 168 -17.02 -11.16 -1.58
CA GLY A 168 -17.20 -9.83 -2.14
C GLY A 168 -16.12 -9.43 -3.15
N VAL A 169 -14.94 -10.06 -3.12
CA VAL A 169 -13.86 -9.86 -4.12
C VAL A 169 -14.29 -10.23 -5.53
N VAL A 170 -15.35 -11.04 -5.69
CA VAL A 170 -16.01 -11.28 -6.99
C VAL A 170 -16.40 -9.96 -7.67
N LEU A 171 -16.77 -8.91 -6.93
CA LEU A 171 -17.15 -7.62 -7.50
C LEU A 171 -15.99 -6.96 -8.28
N PRO A 172 -14.81 -6.64 -7.68
CA PRO A 172 -13.68 -6.13 -8.45
C PRO A 172 -13.16 -7.14 -9.48
N LEU A 173 -13.22 -8.45 -9.20
CA LEU A 173 -12.80 -9.48 -10.14
C LEU A 173 -13.62 -9.46 -11.43
N LEU A 174 -14.95 -9.39 -11.34
CA LEU A 174 -15.82 -9.30 -12.51
C LEU A 174 -15.57 -8.02 -13.30
N VAL A 175 -15.31 -6.89 -12.63
CA VAL A 175 -14.97 -5.63 -13.32
C VAL A 175 -13.68 -5.77 -14.12
N VAL A 176 -12.64 -6.38 -13.54
CA VAL A 176 -11.35 -6.60 -14.21
C VAL A 176 -11.52 -7.59 -15.38
N VAL A 177 -12.19 -8.72 -15.16
CA VAL A 177 -12.40 -9.73 -16.20
C VAL A 177 -13.22 -9.17 -17.37
N ALA A 178 -14.30 -8.45 -17.09
CA ALA A 178 -15.22 -7.98 -18.13
C ALA A 178 -14.70 -6.74 -18.87
N PHE A 179 -13.97 -5.84 -18.21
CA PHE A 179 -13.73 -4.50 -18.76
C PHE A 179 -12.27 -4.06 -18.85
N PHE A 180 -11.32 -4.75 -18.20
CA PHE A 180 -9.91 -4.35 -18.30
C PHE A 180 -9.30 -4.92 -19.59
N PRO A 181 -8.79 -4.08 -20.50
CA PRO A 181 -7.87 -4.55 -21.51
C PRO A 181 -6.48 -4.75 -20.90
N GLU A 182 -5.62 -5.45 -21.64
CA GLU A 182 -4.19 -5.45 -21.32
C GLU A 182 -3.60 -4.05 -21.55
N SER A 183 -2.58 -3.70 -20.76
CA SER A 183 -1.91 -2.40 -20.89
C SER A 183 -1.24 -2.27 -22.25
N LYS A 184 -1.54 -1.17 -22.97
CA LYS A 184 -0.89 -0.89 -24.25
C LYS A 184 0.62 -0.80 -24.11
N ALA A 185 1.13 -0.19 -23.03
CA ALA A 185 2.57 -0.07 -22.80
C ALA A 185 3.24 -1.45 -22.61
N TRP A 186 2.52 -2.41 -22.01
CA TRP A 186 2.99 -3.78 -21.92
C TRP A 186 3.00 -4.48 -23.27
N VAL A 187 1.89 -4.39 -24.00
CA VAL A 187 1.71 -5.04 -25.30
C VAL A 187 2.79 -4.56 -26.27
N ASP A 188 3.02 -3.25 -26.32
CA ASP A 188 4.03 -2.64 -27.18
C ASP A 188 5.45 -3.12 -26.77
N ALA A 189 5.74 -3.20 -25.47
CA ALA A 189 7.02 -3.71 -24.98
C ALA A 189 7.22 -5.21 -25.28
N LYS A 190 6.16 -6.02 -25.18
CA LYS A 190 6.21 -7.45 -25.46
C LYS A 190 6.31 -7.74 -26.95
N ALA A 191 5.69 -6.91 -27.79
CA ALA A 191 5.83 -6.99 -29.24
C ALA A 191 7.26 -6.65 -29.72
N ALA A 192 7.93 -5.73 -29.02
CA ALA A 192 9.33 -5.36 -29.31
C ALA A 192 10.35 -6.45 -28.91
N ASP A 193 10.04 -7.28 -27.89
CA ASP A 193 10.89 -8.40 -27.46
C ASP A 193 10.03 -9.65 -27.09
N PRO A 194 9.53 -10.41 -28.10
CA PRO A 194 8.61 -11.52 -27.86
C PRO A 194 9.19 -12.66 -27.01
N GLY A 195 10.50 -12.93 -27.17
CA GLY A 195 11.23 -13.98 -26.47
C GLY A 195 11.81 -13.57 -25.12
N GLY A 196 11.95 -12.26 -24.86
CA GLY A 196 12.45 -11.73 -23.61
C GLY A 196 11.56 -12.08 -22.43
N ARG A 197 12.16 -12.70 -21.41
CA ARG A 197 11.58 -12.82 -20.07
C ARG A 197 12.25 -11.82 -19.15
N VAL A 198 11.43 -11.22 -18.29
CA VAL A 198 11.88 -10.32 -17.25
C VAL A 198 12.33 -11.17 -16.07
N SER A 199 13.61 -11.09 -15.75
CA SER A 199 14.15 -11.67 -14.52
C SER A 199 14.01 -10.67 -13.37
N ILE A 200 13.64 -11.18 -12.20
CA ILE A 200 13.60 -10.39 -10.96
C ILE A 200 14.96 -9.76 -10.67
N THR A 201 16.07 -10.43 -11.03
CA THR A 201 17.43 -9.92 -10.80
C THR A 201 17.77 -8.65 -11.59
N GLU A 202 17.01 -8.33 -12.65
CA GLU A 202 17.23 -7.13 -13.46
C GLU A 202 17.05 -5.84 -12.63
N ILE A 203 16.27 -5.85 -11.55
CA ILE A 203 16.12 -4.71 -10.64
C ILE A 203 17.42 -4.39 -9.88
N PHE A 204 18.38 -5.31 -9.87
CA PHE A 204 19.71 -5.13 -9.27
C PHE A 204 20.81 -4.93 -10.33
N ALA A 205 20.45 -4.74 -11.59
CA ALA A 205 21.40 -4.38 -12.64
C ALA A 205 22.09 -3.03 -12.32
N PRO A 206 23.36 -2.82 -12.71
CA PRO A 206 24.15 -1.63 -12.35
C PRO A 206 23.45 -0.29 -12.61
N GLN A 207 22.61 -0.23 -13.66
CA GLN A 207 21.89 0.96 -14.10
C GLN A 207 20.75 1.38 -13.14
N VAL A 208 20.14 0.42 -12.44
CA VAL A 208 18.96 0.65 -11.58
C VAL A 208 19.18 0.28 -10.12
N ARG A 209 20.21 -0.51 -9.77
CA ARG A 209 20.46 -1.01 -8.40
C ARG A 209 20.41 0.05 -7.32
N ARG A 210 21.00 1.23 -7.57
CA ARG A 210 21.01 2.34 -6.62
C ARG A 210 19.61 2.87 -6.37
N ARG A 211 18.78 2.95 -7.42
CA ARG A 211 17.38 3.39 -7.31
C ARG A 211 16.57 2.36 -6.53
N THR A 212 16.76 1.07 -6.82
CA THR A 212 16.12 -0.04 -6.11
C THR A 212 16.43 -0.01 -4.62
N ILE A 213 17.70 0.08 -4.24
CA ILE A 213 18.10 0.08 -2.82
C ILE A 213 17.53 1.32 -2.10
N ILE A 214 17.73 2.51 -2.65
CA ILE A 214 17.28 3.75 -1.99
C ILE A 214 15.74 3.81 -1.94
N ALA A 215 15.03 3.44 -3.00
CA ALA A 215 13.56 3.45 -3.01
C ALA A 215 12.99 2.41 -2.04
N THR A 216 13.62 1.24 -1.90
CA THR A 216 13.23 0.23 -0.92
C THR A 216 13.45 0.72 0.51
N LEU A 217 14.59 1.38 0.79
CA LEU A 217 14.86 1.97 2.10
C LEU A 217 13.87 3.09 2.44
N VAL A 218 13.59 4.00 1.49
CA VAL A 218 12.59 5.07 1.66
C VAL A 218 11.22 4.49 1.95
N ALA A 219 10.78 3.48 1.18
CA ALA A 219 9.50 2.81 1.40
C ALA A 219 9.47 2.10 2.75
N GLY A 220 10.51 1.35 3.11
CA GLY A 220 10.61 0.64 4.39
C GLY A 220 10.55 1.57 5.59
N LEU A 221 11.30 2.69 5.58
CA LEU A 221 11.27 3.68 6.65
C LEU A 221 9.88 4.35 6.76
N ALA A 222 9.32 4.80 5.64
CA ALA A 222 8.01 5.46 5.65
C ALA A 222 6.88 4.51 6.11
N LEU A 223 6.91 3.25 5.65
CA LEU A 223 5.93 2.23 6.05
C LEU A 223 6.12 1.80 7.51
N THR A 224 7.37 1.73 8.01
CA THR A 224 7.66 1.48 9.43
C THR A 224 7.06 2.58 10.31
N GLY A 225 7.26 3.85 9.95
CA GLY A 225 6.63 4.97 10.66
C GLY A 225 5.10 4.91 10.61
N TRP A 226 4.52 4.53 9.47
CA TRP A 226 3.06 4.45 9.30
C TRP A 226 2.44 3.30 10.08
N TRP A 227 2.85 2.06 9.80
CA TRP A 227 2.28 0.88 10.46
C TRP A 227 2.59 0.87 11.95
N GLY A 228 3.78 1.33 12.31
CA GLY A 228 4.17 1.53 13.69
C GLY A 228 3.24 2.48 14.45
N GLY A 229 2.98 3.68 13.91
CA GLY A 229 2.12 4.66 14.56
C GLY A 229 0.63 4.28 14.48
N SER A 230 0.13 4.03 13.27
CA SER A 230 -1.31 3.83 13.00
C SER A 230 -1.92 2.66 13.77
N THR A 231 -1.16 1.58 14.01
CA THR A 231 -1.61 0.42 14.79
C THR A 231 -1.98 0.79 16.22
N TRP A 232 -1.24 1.72 16.84
CA TRP A 232 -1.39 2.06 18.24
C TRP A 232 -2.15 3.37 18.48
N LEU A 233 -2.51 4.11 17.43
CA LEU A 233 -3.27 5.36 17.55
C LEU A 233 -4.60 5.22 18.33
N PRO A 234 -5.46 4.20 18.09
CA PRO A 234 -6.69 4.05 18.86
C PRO A 234 -6.41 3.83 20.34
N THR A 235 -5.45 2.96 20.65
CA THR A 235 -5.03 2.66 22.02
C THR A 235 -4.45 3.90 22.69
N TYR A 236 -3.57 4.64 22.03
CA TYR A 236 -3.02 5.90 22.52
C TYR A 236 -4.12 6.90 22.92
N LEU A 237 -5.14 7.08 22.07
CA LEU A 237 -6.25 7.97 22.37
C LEU A 237 -7.07 7.47 23.58
N ALA A 238 -7.31 6.17 23.67
CA ALA A 238 -8.07 5.59 24.77
C ALA A 238 -7.31 5.63 26.10
N THR A 239 -6.05 5.18 26.12
CA THR A 239 -5.30 4.89 27.35
C THR A 239 -4.45 6.06 27.83
N GLU A 240 -3.78 6.79 26.95
CA GLU A 240 -2.93 7.94 27.35
C GLU A 240 -3.69 9.27 27.33
N ARG A 241 -4.69 9.39 26.44
CA ARG A 241 -5.49 10.62 26.31
C ARG A 241 -6.85 10.54 26.99
N GLY A 242 -7.20 9.36 27.55
CA GLY A 242 -8.44 9.15 28.29
C GLY A 242 -9.69 9.39 27.46
N ILE A 243 -9.61 9.26 26.13
CA ILE A 243 -10.73 9.48 25.23
C ILE A 243 -11.63 8.24 25.27
N PRO A 244 -12.94 8.39 25.55
CA PRO A 244 -13.86 7.26 25.56
C PRO A 244 -13.85 6.50 24.22
N THR A 245 -13.94 5.17 24.25
CA THR A 245 -13.83 4.30 23.07
C THR A 245 -14.81 4.69 21.94
N ALA A 246 -16.03 5.08 22.28
CA ALA A 246 -17.01 5.56 21.31
C ALA A 246 -16.53 6.85 20.58
N THR A 247 -15.84 7.74 21.29
CA THR A 247 -15.28 8.98 20.75
C THR A 247 -14.00 8.71 19.95
N VAL A 248 -13.20 7.70 20.31
CA VAL A 248 -12.01 7.29 19.53
C VAL A 248 -12.38 6.95 18.09
N ALA A 249 -13.53 6.28 17.87
CA ALA A 249 -14.01 5.97 16.51
C ALA A 249 -14.25 7.24 15.68
N VAL A 250 -14.76 8.31 16.30
CA VAL A 250 -14.95 9.62 15.64
C VAL A 250 -13.60 10.23 15.26
N PHE A 251 -12.63 10.21 16.17
CA PHE A 251 -11.27 10.72 15.90
C PHE A 251 -10.61 9.98 14.73
N MET A 252 -10.70 8.65 14.72
CA MET A 252 -10.15 7.84 13.63
C MET A 252 -10.88 8.08 12.31
N THR A 253 -12.20 8.33 12.34
CA THR A 253 -12.97 8.67 11.13
C THR A 253 -12.53 10.00 10.54
N VAL A 254 -12.43 11.04 11.38
CA VAL A 254 -11.97 12.37 10.96
C VAL A 254 -10.52 12.31 10.45
N LEU A 255 -9.65 11.54 11.10
CA LEU A 255 -8.29 11.28 10.65
C LEU A 255 -8.26 10.64 9.26
N ASN A 256 -9.05 9.59 9.03
CA ASN A 256 -9.13 8.93 7.71
C ASN A 256 -9.66 9.86 6.61
N LEU A 257 -10.57 10.78 6.94
CA LEU A 257 -11.01 11.82 6.00
C LEU A 257 -9.85 12.75 5.62
N GLY A 258 -9.06 13.19 6.61
CA GLY A 258 -7.83 13.94 6.37
C GLY A 258 -6.88 13.20 5.43
N MET A 259 -6.69 11.89 5.65
CA MET A 259 -5.89 11.04 4.76
C MET A 259 -6.44 10.99 3.33
N PHE A 260 -7.74 10.73 3.17
CA PHE A 260 -8.38 10.69 1.84
C PHE A 260 -8.19 12.01 1.08
N VAL A 261 -8.43 13.14 1.74
CA VAL A 261 -8.22 14.47 1.17
C VAL A 261 -6.74 14.68 0.84
N GLY A 262 -5.84 14.26 1.74
CA GLY A 262 -4.40 14.32 1.56
C GLY A 262 -3.92 13.66 0.28
N TYR A 263 -4.30 12.40 0.03
CA TYR A 263 -3.90 11.67 -1.19
C TYR A 263 -4.28 12.45 -2.45
N ASN A 264 -5.52 12.95 -2.51
CA ASN A 264 -6.04 13.66 -3.66
C ASN A 264 -5.35 15.02 -3.86
N VAL A 265 -5.15 15.79 -2.79
CA VAL A 265 -4.47 17.09 -2.85
C VAL A 265 -2.99 16.92 -3.19
N PHE A 266 -2.29 15.94 -2.61
CA PHE A 266 -0.90 15.67 -2.94
C PHE A 266 -0.72 15.15 -4.37
N GLY A 267 -1.71 14.45 -4.93
CA GLY A 267 -1.76 14.14 -6.36
C GLY A 267 -1.76 15.40 -7.23
N LEU A 268 -2.53 16.44 -6.85
CA LEU A 268 -2.53 17.74 -7.52
C LEU A 268 -1.21 18.50 -7.33
N ILE A 269 -0.63 18.46 -6.13
CA ILE A 269 0.65 19.10 -5.80
C ILE A 269 1.78 18.46 -6.61
N ALA A 270 1.79 17.12 -6.72
CA ALA A 270 2.81 16.37 -7.46
C ALA A 270 2.89 16.76 -8.94
N ASP A 271 1.77 17.13 -9.55
CA ASP A 271 1.79 17.62 -10.94
C ASP A 271 2.31 19.05 -11.08
N ARG A 272 2.36 19.84 -9.99
CA ARG A 272 2.89 21.20 -10.00
C ARG A 272 4.38 21.26 -9.66
N ILE A 273 4.80 20.54 -8.62
CA ILE A 273 6.17 20.64 -8.07
C ILE A 273 7.03 19.40 -8.37
N GLY A 274 6.47 18.43 -9.09
CA GLY A 274 7.09 17.13 -9.35
C GLY A 274 6.81 16.10 -8.25
N ARG A 275 6.86 14.82 -8.64
CA ARG A 275 6.47 13.70 -7.75
C ARG A 275 7.43 13.55 -6.59
N ARG A 276 8.74 13.65 -6.87
CA ARG A 276 9.79 13.58 -5.84
C ARG A 276 9.60 14.65 -4.77
N SER A 277 9.37 15.90 -5.19
CA SER A 277 9.20 17.03 -4.26
C SER A 277 7.93 16.88 -3.43
N ALA A 278 6.84 16.40 -4.02
CA ALA A 278 5.60 16.12 -3.30
C ALA A 278 5.77 15.00 -2.25
N ILE A 279 6.53 13.94 -2.55
CA ILE A 279 6.86 12.88 -1.59
C ILE A 279 7.64 13.46 -0.41
N ILE A 280 8.67 14.27 -0.68
CA ILE A 280 9.47 14.92 0.37
C ILE A 280 8.58 15.79 1.24
N LEU A 281 7.74 16.63 0.64
CA LEU A 281 6.81 17.50 1.37
C LEU A 281 5.82 16.70 2.22
N SER A 282 5.28 15.60 1.69
CA SER A 282 4.39 14.69 2.40
C SER A 282 5.10 14.06 3.62
N LEU A 283 6.25 13.42 3.41
CA LEU A 283 7.00 12.73 4.46
C LEU A 283 7.49 13.69 5.56
N LEU A 284 8.08 14.83 5.19
CA LEU A 284 8.53 15.83 6.17
C LEU A 284 7.34 16.50 6.86
N GLY A 285 6.21 16.68 6.16
CA GLY A 285 4.98 17.18 6.75
C GLY A 285 4.46 16.26 7.86
N VAL A 286 4.45 14.94 7.65
CA VAL A 286 4.12 13.98 8.72
C VAL A 286 5.14 14.06 9.86
N ALA A 287 6.44 14.12 9.54
CA ALA A 287 7.50 14.19 10.54
C ALA A 287 7.38 15.43 11.46
N VAL A 288 6.79 16.52 10.97
CA VAL A 288 6.53 17.73 11.77
C VAL A 288 5.19 17.67 12.50
N THR A 289 4.14 17.20 11.85
CA THR A 289 2.77 17.25 12.38
C THR A 289 2.44 16.11 13.35
N LEU A 290 3.05 14.93 13.18
CA LEU A 290 2.86 13.80 14.09
C LEU A 290 3.35 14.09 15.51
N PRO A 291 4.53 14.72 15.73
CA PRO A 291 4.92 15.17 17.07
C PRO A 291 3.93 16.14 17.73
N LEU A 292 3.32 17.06 16.97
CA LEU A 292 2.29 17.96 17.52
C LEU A 292 1.08 17.19 18.05
N TYR A 293 0.68 16.14 17.33
CA TYR A 293 -0.37 15.22 17.75
C TYR A 293 0.05 14.37 18.97
N ALA A 294 1.29 13.85 18.95
CA ALA A 294 1.81 12.97 19.99
C ALA A 294 2.06 13.69 21.33
N LEU A 295 2.33 15.00 21.32
CA LEU A 295 2.64 15.78 22.52
C LEU A 295 1.44 16.54 23.10
N THR A 296 0.34 16.65 22.34
CA THR A 296 -0.87 17.37 22.76
C THR A 296 -1.74 16.52 23.68
N SER A 297 -2.17 17.10 24.81
CA SER A 297 -3.21 16.52 25.70
C SER A 297 -4.60 17.10 25.49
N ASN A 298 -4.74 18.21 24.76
CA ASN A 298 -6.03 18.86 24.52
C ASN A 298 -6.84 18.07 23.47
N GLN A 299 -8.03 17.58 23.85
CA GLN A 299 -8.86 16.73 23.00
C GLN A 299 -9.33 17.45 21.72
N THR A 300 -9.68 18.73 21.79
CA THR A 300 -10.07 19.52 20.61
C THR A 300 -8.88 19.67 19.65
N ALA A 301 -7.68 19.92 20.17
CA ALA A 301 -6.47 20.00 19.35
C ALA A 301 -6.13 18.63 18.72
N LEU A 302 -6.26 17.52 19.46
CA LEU A 302 -6.11 16.16 18.91
C LEU A 302 -7.10 15.91 17.76
N LEU A 303 -8.35 16.33 17.89
CA LEU A 303 -9.37 16.15 16.85
C LEU A 303 -8.97 16.82 15.52
N TRP A 304 -8.26 17.95 15.57
CA TRP A 304 -7.84 18.69 14.38
C TRP A 304 -6.41 18.37 13.91
N PHE A 305 -5.50 18.04 14.82
CA PHE A 305 -4.15 17.59 14.44
C PHE A 305 -4.16 16.20 13.82
N GLY A 306 -5.14 15.35 14.17
CA GLY A 306 -5.35 14.03 13.56
C GLY A 306 -5.48 14.08 12.03
N PRO A 307 -6.51 14.74 11.48
CA PRO A 307 -6.65 14.89 10.03
C PRO A 307 -5.50 15.67 9.40
N LEU A 308 -4.86 16.61 10.13
CA LEU A 308 -3.73 17.37 9.60
C LEU A 308 -2.51 16.49 9.34
N PHE A 309 -2.09 15.65 10.30
CA PHE A 309 -0.94 14.78 10.05
C PHE A 309 -1.30 13.69 9.03
N ALA A 310 -2.53 13.17 9.07
CA ALA A 310 -3.01 12.17 8.13
C ALA A 310 -3.10 12.72 6.70
N PHE A 311 -3.42 14.02 6.53
CA PHE A 311 -3.35 14.71 5.25
C PHE A 311 -1.95 14.68 4.65
N PHE A 312 -0.91 14.84 5.48
CA PHE A 312 0.48 14.70 5.04
C PHE A 312 0.89 13.24 4.81
N ALA A 313 0.17 12.24 5.32
CA ALA A 313 0.46 10.82 5.13
C ALA A 313 0.10 10.27 3.73
N ALA A 314 0.04 11.15 2.72
CA ALA A 314 -0.27 10.85 1.33
C ALA A 314 0.84 10.13 0.53
N PHE A 315 2.00 9.88 1.13
CA PHE A 315 3.21 9.41 0.45
C PHE A 315 3.04 8.06 -0.27
N THR A 316 2.23 7.15 0.26
CA THR A 316 1.92 5.85 -0.36
C THR A 316 1.19 6.02 -1.69
N GLY A 317 0.28 7.01 -1.79
CA GLY A 317 -0.39 7.41 -3.02
C GLY A 317 0.60 7.90 -4.09
N LEU A 318 1.59 8.67 -3.65
CA LEU A 318 2.65 9.19 -4.51
C LEU A 318 3.66 8.12 -4.93
N PHE A 319 3.98 7.17 -4.06
CA PHE A 319 4.86 6.04 -4.35
C PHE A 319 4.36 5.22 -5.54
N GLY A 320 3.05 5.06 -5.69
CA GLY A 320 2.47 4.35 -6.83
C GLY A 320 3.01 4.90 -8.15
N SER A 321 2.81 6.21 -8.38
CA SER A 321 3.28 6.85 -9.60
C SER A 321 4.81 6.97 -9.68
N TYR A 322 5.48 7.33 -8.58
CA TYR A 322 6.89 7.72 -8.62
C TYR A 322 7.84 6.53 -8.70
N ILE A 323 7.63 5.48 -7.90
CA ILE A 323 8.57 4.36 -7.86
C ILE A 323 8.60 3.65 -9.22
N GLY A 324 7.45 3.47 -9.87
CA GLY A 324 7.38 2.90 -11.22
C GLY A 324 8.13 3.71 -12.28
N GLU A 325 8.24 5.03 -12.12
CA GLU A 325 9.00 5.89 -13.04
C GLU A 325 10.52 5.77 -12.87
N LEU A 326 11.00 5.17 -11.77
CA LEU A 326 12.43 4.92 -11.57
C LEU A 326 12.97 3.79 -12.46
N PHE A 327 12.06 2.98 -13.01
CA PHE A 327 12.34 1.75 -13.74
C PHE A 327 11.86 1.81 -15.20
N PRO A 328 12.61 1.21 -16.15
CA PRO A 328 12.13 0.98 -17.51
C PRO A 328 10.82 0.17 -17.52
N THR A 329 9.97 0.40 -18.52
CA THR A 329 8.65 -0.28 -18.67
C THR A 329 8.75 -1.81 -18.55
N ARG A 330 9.83 -2.42 -19.05
CA ARG A 330 10.11 -3.86 -18.98
C ARG A 330 10.13 -4.41 -17.55
N ILE A 331 10.76 -3.71 -16.61
CA ILE A 331 10.93 -4.14 -15.21
C ILE A 331 10.13 -3.26 -14.23
N ARG A 332 9.17 -2.48 -14.74
CA ARG A 332 8.50 -1.43 -13.97
C ARG A 332 7.68 -2.00 -12.82
N THR A 333 6.85 -3.03 -13.08
CA THR A 333 6.00 -3.60 -12.03
C THR A 333 6.84 -4.32 -11.00
N THR A 334 7.82 -5.11 -11.46
CA THR A 334 8.75 -5.84 -10.60
C THR A 334 9.53 -4.89 -9.70
N GLY A 335 10.13 -3.83 -10.25
CA GLY A 335 10.88 -2.84 -9.48
C GLY A 335 10.02 -2.07 -8.48
N ALA A 336 8.85 -1.57 -8.93
CA ALA A 336 7.96 -0.81 -8.05
C ALA A 336 7.35 -1.67 -6.94
N GLY A 337 6.86 -2.85 -7.30
CA GLY A 337 6.33 -3.83 -6.36
C GLY A 337 7.38 -4.25 -5.35
N PHE A 338 8.61 -4.54 -5.78
CA PHE A 338 9.72 -4.90 -4.90
C PHE A 338 10.00 -3.79 -3.87
N CYS A 339 10.23 -2.56 -4.32
CA CYS A 339 10.58 -1.47 -3.43
C CYS A 339 9.50 -1.21 -2.37
N PHE A 340 8.22 -1.21 -2.77
CA PHE A 340 7.13 -0.95 -1.85
C PHE A 340 6.87 -2.11 -0.88
N ASN A 341 6.74 -3.33 -1.40
CA ASN A 341 6.32 -4.46 -0.58
C ASN A 341 7.44 -5.05 0.27
N VAL A 342 8.70 -5.05 -0.17
CA VAL A 342 9.81 -5.41 0.72
C VAL A 342 9.87 -4.42 1.89
N GLY A 343 9.67 -3.13 1.61
CA GLY A 343 9.49 -2.11 2.66
C GLY A 343 8.32 -2.43 3.58
N ARG A 344 7.19 -2.89 3.03
CA ARG A 344 6.00 -3.32 3.79
C ARG A 344 6.27 -4.55 4.65
N GLY A 345 6.98 -5.54 4.14
CA GLY A 345 7.38 -6.75 4.87
C GLY A 345 8.31 -6.43 6.04
N VAL A 346 9.28 -5.52 5.86
CA VAL A 346 10.14 -5.02 6.95
C VAL A 346 9.31 -4.27 7.99
N SER A 347 8.34 -3.45 7.55
CA SER A 347 7.47 -2.71 8.47
C SER A 347 6.55 -3.58 9.32
N ALA A 348 6.42 -4.88 9.01
CA ALA A 348 5.64 -5.83 9.80
C ALA A 348 6.11 -5.93 11.26
N PHE A 349 7.39 -5.70 11.49
CA PHE A 349 7.99 -5.72 12.83
C PHE A 349 7.85 -4.38 13.57
N ALA A 350 7.40 -3.31 12.89
CA ALA A 350 7.33 -1.97 13.46
C ALA A 350 6.38 -1.88 14.68
N PRO A 351 5.15 -2.45 14.64
CA PRO A 351 4.26 -2.39 15.79
C PRO A 351 4.85 -3.07 17.03
N PHE A 352 5.59 -4.18 16.87
CA PHE A 352 6.24 -4.89 17.99
C PHE A 352 7.36 -4.05 18.61
N GLY A 353 8.26 -3.51 17.79
CA GLY A 353 9.37 -2.67 18.27
C GLY A 353 8.88 -1.42 19.00
N LEU A 354 7.81 -0.81 18.50
CA LEU A 354 7.23 0.39 19.11
C LEU A 354 6.40 0.09 20.35
N ALA A 355 5.73 -1.06 20.42
CA ALA A 355 5.09 -1.50 21.65
C ALA A 355 6.11 -1.73 22.77
N ALA A 356 7.24 -2.38 22.46
CA ALA A 356 8.33 -2.56 23.42
C ALA A 356 8.88 -1.19 23.90
N LEU A 357 9.10 -0.25 22.98
CA LEU A 357 9.53 1.10 23.31
C LEU A 357 8.50 1.86 24.16
N ALA A 358 7.20 1.64 23.93
CA ALA A 358 6.13 2.28 24.65
C ALA A 358 6.07 1.85 26.13
N THR A 359 6.60 0.68 26.49
CA THR A 359 6.70 0.27 27.90
C THR A 359 7.62 1.17 28.74
N VAL A 360 8.56 1.85 28.08
CA VAL A 360 9.54 2.74 28.73
C VAL A 360 9.23 4.21 28.47
N THR A 361 8.70 4.55 27.30
CA THR A 361 8.52 5.94 26.84
C THR A 361 7.07 6.39 26.71
N GLY A 362 6.11 5.48 26.92
CA GLY A 362 4.71 5.67 26.51
C GLY A 362 4.51 5.54 25.00
N LEU A 363 3.27 5.35 24.58
CA LEU A 363 2.83 5.38 23.18
C LEU A 363 3.15 6.73 22.54
N SER A 364 3.06 7.84 23.29
CA SER A 364 3.53 9.16 22.86
C SER A 364 4.98 9.12 22.37
N GLY A 365 5.90 8.48 23.12
CA GLY A 365 7.30 8.32 22.73
C GLY A 365 7.48 7.45 21.47
N GLY A 366 6.69 6.38 21.35
CA GLY A 366 6.63 5.55 20.15
C GLY A 366 6.23 6.34 18.89
N LEU A 367 5.24 7.23 19.00
CA LEU A 367 4.81 8.10 17.90
C LEU A 367 5.91 9.10 17.48
N LEU A 368 6.73 9.58 18.42
CA LEU A 368 7.88 10.43 18.10
C LEU A 368 8.95 9.67 17.31
N VAL A 369 9.21 8.40 17.64
CA VAL A 369 10.10 7.55 16.84
C VAL A 369 9.54 7.30 15.44
N CYS A 370 8.23 7.14 15.29
CA CYS A 370 7.59 7.08 13.98
C CYS A 370 7.85 8.35 13.15
N ALA A 371 7.79 9.53 13.78
CA ALA A 371 8.10 10.80 13.13
C ALA A 371 9.57 10.85 12.64
N ALA A 372 10.52 10.30 13.41
CA ALA A 372 11.91 10.19 12.98
C ALA A 372 12.09 9.29 11.75
N PHE A 373 11.35 8.17 11.67
CA PHE A 373 11.34 7.32 10.47
C PHE A 373 10.83 8.07 9.23
N PHE A 374 9.78 8.87 9.36
CA PHE A 374 9.29 9.73 8.28
C PHE A 374 10.30 10.80 7.87
N ALA A 375 10.97 11.44 8.83
CA ALA A 375 12.04 12.40 8.55
C ALA A 375 13.18 11.75 7.76
N ALA A 376 13.66 10.58 8.21
CA ALA A 376 14.70 9.83 7.52
C ALA A 376 14.29 9.44 6.09
N ALA A 377 13.05 8.97 5.89
CA ALA A 377 12.52 8.65 4.57
C ALA A 377 12.46 9.89 3.65
N GLY A 378 12.00 11.04 4.18
CA GLY A 378 11.96 12.31 3.46
C GLY A 378 13.36 12.78 3.04
N LEU A 379 14.34 12.70 3.95
CA LEU A 379 15.73 13.06 3.67
C LEU A 379 16.37 12.12 2.65
N LEU A 380 16.18 10.81 2.75
CA LEU A 380 16.71 9.83 1.79
C LEU A 380 16.08 9.98 0.40
N THR A 381 14.83 10.45 0.32
CA THR A 381 14.17 10.74 -0.97
C THR A 381 14.93 11.80 -1.78
N PHE A 382 15.76 12.65 -1.15
CA PHE A 382 16.62 13.58 -1.90
C PHE A 382 17.68 12.88 -2.77
N LEU A 383 18.04 11.64 -2.46
CA LEU A 383 19.03 10.86 -3.21
C LEU A 383 18.46 10.20 -4.47
N LEU A 384 17.13 10.20 -4.63
CA LEU A 384 16.43 9.67 -5.79
C LEU A 384 16.35 10.72 -6.92
N PRO A 385 16.33 10.30 -8.20
CA PRO A 385 16.28 11.23 -9.33
C PRO A 385 14.91 11.92 -9.45
N ARG A 386 14.88 13.15 -9.99
CA ARG A 386 13.62 13.77 -10.42
C ARG A 386 13.15 13.09 -11.72
N THR A 387 11.86 12.75 -11.80
CA THR A 387 11.25 12.12 -12.98
C THR A 387 10.50 13.13 -13.87
N ASP A 388 10.54 14.41 -13.50
CA ASP A 388 9.69 15.49 -14.05
C ASP A 388 10.18 16.06 -15.40
N ARG A 389 11.15 15.42 -16.07
CA ARG A 389 11.58 15.83 -17.41
C ARG A 389 10.86 14.97 -18.45
N PRO A 390 10.25 15.56 -19.50
CA PRO A 390 9.89 14.80 -20.69
C PRO A 390 11.12 14.02 -21.10
N ALA A 391 10.96 12.72 -21.38
CA ALA A 391 12.04 11.91 -21.93
C ALA A 391 12.69 12.74 -23.05
N ALA A 392 13.94 13.16 -22.84
CA ALA A 392 14.74 13.67 -23.93
C ALA A 392 14.60 12.61 -25.03
N ARG A 393 14.11 13.05 -26.21
CA ARG A 393 13.95 12.20 -27.40
C ARG A 393 15.05 11.15 -27.37
N GLU A 394 14.70 9.88 -27.22
CA GLU A 394 15.63 8.79 -27.49
C GLU A 394 16.14 9.07 -28.91
N VAL A 395 17.39 9.55 -29.01
CA VAL A 395 18.06 9.66 -30.29
C VAL A 395 18.13 8.23 -30.78
N PRO A 396 17.50 7.89 -31.93
CA PRO A 396 17.60 6.55 -32.47
C PRO A 396 19.09 6.23 -32.57
N ALA A 397 19.51 5.12 -31.99
CA ALA A 397 20.88 4.65 -32.14
C ALA A 397 21.21 4.68 -33.64
N ALA A 398 22.15 5.53 -34.03
CA ALA A 398 22.55 5.68 -35.41
C ALA A 398 22.90 4.30 -35.94
N VAL A 399 22.16 3.86 -36.96
CA VAL A 399 22.49 2.68 -37.75
C VAL A 399 23.93 2.90 -38.24
N ARG A 400 24.87 2.14 -37.68
CA ARG A 400 26.24 2.13 -38.22
C ARG A 400 26.13 1.61 -39.65
N PRO A 401 26.60 2.35 -40.67
CA PRO A 401 26.63 1.82 -42.02
C PRO A 401 27.55 0.59 -42.02
N ALA A 402 27.08 -0.49 -42.62
CA ALA A 402 27.90 -1.65 -42.90
C ALA A 402 29.09 -1.17 -43.76
N THR A 403 30.30 -1.28 -43.22
CA THR A 403 31.52 -1.16 -44.02
C THR A 403 31.58 -2.37 -44.93
N THR A 404 31.40 -2.11 -46.23
CA THR A 404 31.77 -2.99 -47.34
C THR A 404 33.26 -3.29 -47.35
#